data_AF-A7UU32-F1
#
_entry.id   AF-A7UU32-F1
#
_cell.length_a   1.000
_cell.length_b   1.000
_cell.length_c   1.000
_cell.angle_alpha   90.00
_cell.angle_beta   90.00
_cell.angle_gamma   90.00
#
_symmetry.space_group_name_H-M   'P 1'
#
loop_
_entity.id
_entity.type
_entity.pdbx_description
1 polymer ?
#
loop_
_entity_poly.entity_id
_entity_poly.type
_entity_poly.pdbx_seq_one_letter_code
_entity_poly.pdbx_strand_id
1 'polypeptide(L)' 'MAFHVYTNNTERQADEILSVKYEDGRWSKPYYDCGGGNIWMLTYTVPFFGYENGTYFFK' A
#
# COMPACT_ATOMS: atom_id res chain seq x y z
N MET A 1 -10.62 -12.66 -3.14
CA MET A 1 -9.84 -11.43 -3.35
C MET A 1 -9.34 -11.45 -4.78
N ALA A 2 -9.93 -10.62 -5.65
CA ALA A 2 -9.64 -10.64 -7.08
C ALA A 2 -8.58 -9.58 -7.38
N PHE A 3 -7.42 -10.02 -7.88
CA PHE A 3 -6.43 -9.12 -8.46
C PHE A 3 -6.74 -9.00 -9.95
N HIS A 4 -6.93 -7.77 -10.44
CA HIS A 4 -7.05 -7.53 -11.86
C HIS A 4 -5.67 -7.68 -12.49
N VAL A 5 -5.45 -8.78 -13.19
CA VAL A 5 -4.19 -9.10 -13.87
C VAL A 5 -4.47 -9.06 -15.37
N TYR A 6 -4.11 -7.96 -16.03
CA TYR A 6 -4.02 -7.90 -17.48
C TYR A 6 -2.59 -8.25 -17.87
N THR A 7 -2.35 -9.46 -18.40
CA THR A 7 -1.08 -9.77 -19.06
C THR A 7 -1.40 -10.36 -20.43
N ASN A 8 -0.90 -9.73 -21.48
CA ASN A 8 -0.99 -10.23 -22.85
C ASN A 8 0.37 -10.78 -23.33
N ASN A 9 1.12 -11.46 -22.45
CA ASN A 9 2.30 -12.24 -22.83
C ASN A 9 2.44 -13.45 -21.89
N THR A 10 2.71 -14.62 -22.47
CA THR A 10 2.61 -15.95 -21.87
C THR A 10 3.70 -16.33 -20.87
N GLU A 11 4.56 -15.41 -20.46
CA GLU A 11 5.61 -15.68 -19.47
C GLU A 11 5.46 -14.74 -18.29
N ARG A 12 5.20 -15.32 -17.11
CA ARG A 12 5.18 -14.59 -15.85
C ARG A 12 6.60 -14.20 -15.47
N GLN A 13 7.09 -13.10 -16.03
CA GLN A 13 8.30 -12.48 -15.52
C GLN A 13 7.94 -11.88 -14.15
N ALA A 14 8.45 -12.49 -13.09
CA ALA A 14 8.44 -11.87 -11.78
C ALA A 14 9.45 -10.72 -11.83
N ASP A 15 9.05 -9.60 -12.43
CA ASP A 15 9.77 -8.36 -12.21
C ASP A 15 9.81 -8.14 -10.69
N GLU A 16 10.93 -7.64 -10.15
CA GLU A 16 11.02 -7.20 -8.76
C GLU A 16 10.04 -6.04 -8.56
N ILE A 17 8.76 -6.37 -8.41
CA ILE A 17 7.73 -5.43 -8.06
C ILE A 17 8.05 -5.02 -6.64
N LEU A 18 8.31 -3.71 -6.44
CA LEU A 18 8.37 -3.07 -5.12
C LEU A 18 6.97 -3.12 -4.50
N SER A 19 6.57 -4.34 -4.16
CA SER A 19 5.27 -4.72 -3.63
C SER A 19 5.31 -4.52 -2.13
N VAL A 20 4.30 -3.81 -1.64
CA VAL A 20 4.15 -3.47 -0.24
C VAL A 20 3.59 -4.69 0.49
N LYS A 21 4.26 -5.11 1.57
CA LYS A 21 3.80 -6.19 2.44
C LYS A 21 3.14 -5.64 3.70
N TYR A 22 2.46 -6.53 4.43
CA TYR A 22 1.81 -6.18 5.69
C TYR A 22 2.80 -5.81 6.79
N GLU A 23 4.04 -6.26 6.69
CA GLU A 23 5.10 -5.98 7.65
C GLU A 23 5.80 -4.63 7.40
N ASP A 24 5.57 -4.01 6.25
CA ASP A 24 6.22 -2.75 5.87
C ASP A 24 5.56 -1.52 6.49
N GLY A 25 4.33 -1.65 6.98
CA GLY A 25 3.61 -0.56 7.60
C GLY A 25 3.87 -0.44 9.10
N ARG A 26 3.39 0.67 9.66
CA ARG A 26 3.55 1.01 11.06
C ARG A 26 2.19 1.36 11.65
N TRP A 27 1.94 0.85 12.84
CA TRP A 27 0.81 1.27 13.65
C TRP A 27 1.17 2.54 14.43
N SER A 28 0.23 3.48 14.48
CA SER A 28 0.29 4.59 15.42
C SER A 28 0.14 4.09 16.85
N LYS A 29 0.59 4.91 17.81
CA LYS A 29 0.07 4.76 19.18
C LYS A 29 -1.43 5.08 19.17
N PRO A 30 -2.24 4.47 20.05
CA PRO A 30 -3.63 4.88 20.21
C PRO A 30 -3.72 6.37 20.54
N TYR A 31 -4.65 7.08 19.91
CA TYR A 31 -4.95 8.47 20.22
C TYR A 31 -6.46 8.71 20.20
N TYR A 32 -6.91 9.70 20.96
CA TYR A 32 -8.31 10.11 20.96
C TYR A 32 -8.51 11.21 19.94
N ASP A 33 -9.38 10.98 18.96
CA ASP A 33 -9.68 11.93 17.89
C ASP A 33 -10.88 12.80 18.24
N CYS A 34 -10.61 14.01 18.74
CA CYS A 34 -11.63 15.00 19.09
C CYS A 34 -12.26 15.70 17.87
N GLY A 35 -11.65 15.60 16.68
CA GLY A 35 -12.16 16.21 15.44
C GLY A 35 -12.96 15.22 14.58
N GLY A 36 -12.70 13.92 14.72
CA GLY A 36 -13.33 12.82 13.99
C GLY A 36 -14.41 12.08 14.78
N GLY A 37 -15.19 12.79 15.61
CA GLY A 37 -16.34 12.22 16.30
C GLY A 37 -16.09 11.73 17.73
N ASN A 38 -14.99 12.13 18.37
CA ASN A 38 -14.68 11.85 19.77
C ASN A 38 -14.53 10.34 20.04
N ILE A 39 -13.62 9.69 19.32
CA ILE A 39 -13.38 8.24 19.36
C ILE A 39 -11.90 7.90 19.51
N TRP A 40 -11.61 6.74 20.12
CA TRP A 40 -10.25 6.20 20.17
C TRP A 40 -9.88 5.56 18.82
N MET A 41 -8.73 5.95 18.29
CA MET A 41 -8.26 5.59 16.96
C MET A 41 -6.89 4.93 17.00
N LEU A 42 -6.68 3.97 16.10
CA LEU A 42 -5.38 3.44 15.70
C LEU A 42 -5.26 3.54 14.18
N THR A 43 -4.12 4.01 13.70
CA THR A 43 -3.87 4.18 12.27
C THR A 43 -2.74 3.24 11.84
N TYR A 44 -2.99 2.44 10.81
CA TYR A 44 -1.96 1.69 10.12
C TYR A 44 -1.52 2.46 8.87
N THR A 45 -0.24 2.78 8.78
CA THR A 45 0.31 3.57 7.66
C THR A 45 1.38 2.77 6.96
N VAL A 46 1.30 2.71 5.63
CA VAL A 46 2.29 2.05 4.79
C VAL A 46 2.52 2.88 3.52
N PRO A 47 3.78 3.09 3.07
CA PRO A 47 4.03 3.74 1.80
C PRO A 47 3.55 2.85 0.66
N PHE A 48 3.03 3.45 -0.40
CA PHE A 48 2.80 2.76 -1.66
C PHE A 48 3.47 3.52 -2.79
N PHE A 49 4.01 2.80 -3.76
CA PHE A 49 4.66 3.39 -4.92
C PHE A 49 3.70 3.46 -6.10
N GLY A 50 3.65 4.62 -6.75
CA GLY A 50 3.10 4.71 -8.09
C GLY A 50 4.09 4.07 -9.08
N TYR A 51 3.57 3.41 -10.11
CA TYR A 51 4.37 2.87 -11.20
C TYR A 51 3.89 3.48 -12.52
N GLU A 52 4.77 4.23 -13.18
CA GLU A 52 4.49 4.86 -14.47
C GLU A 52 5.77 4.88 -15.32
N ASN A 53 5.66 4.59 -16.61
CA ASN A 53 6.77 4.61 -17.57
C ASN A 53 8.02 3.81 -17.10
N GLY A 54 7.82 2.65 -16.48
CA GLY A 54 8.93 1.80 -16.02
C GLY A 54 9.64 2.27 -14.76
N THR A 55 9.16 3.33 -14.10
CA THR A 55 9.80 3.92 -12.91
C THR A 55 8.80 4.01 -11.75
N TYR A 56 9.30 3.80 -10.53
CA TYR A 56 8.54 3.98 -9.29
C TYR A 56 8.67 5.41 -8.76
N PHE A 57 7.58 5.98 -8.25
CA PHE A 57 7.59 7.30 -7.61
C PHE A 57 6.79 7.30 -6.30
N PHE A 58 7.19 8.19 -5.38
CA PHE A 58 6.45 8.47 -4.16
C PHE A 58 5.27 9.40 -4.48
N LYS A 59 4.09 9.09 -3.95
CA LYS A 59 2.91 9.96 -4.02
C LYS A 59 2.43 10.34 -2.64
#